data_AF-A0A9P5I2M5-F1
#
_entry.id   AF-A0A9P5I2M5-F1
#
_cell.length_a   1.000
_cell.length_b   1.000
_cell.length_c   1.000
_cell.angle_alpha   90.00
_cell.angle_beta   90.00
_cell.angle_gamma   90.00
#
_symmetry.space_group_name_H-M   'P 1'
#
loop_
_entity.id
_entity.type
_entity.pdbx_description
1 polymer ?
#
loop_
_entity_poly.entity_id
_entity_poly.type
_entity_poly.pdbx_seq_one_letter_code
_entity_poly.pdbx_strand_id
1 'polypeptide(L)'
;MPPKAKSKRTFNTTSAKRSSPTTSDEPPAPFTRPPPKLQPFLEKLSKYHIYIAHIDKHPADLKKKIFLVPVLMNVAIVVGLLWRASTVFPFYMKICFSMMGNYNETTIETHKIPLNDTGYEILRRASIFMIDLLLYIFVWPWPRDFFLGRTIGNPVSWRLGVGFRETEIIVRRSRKWDQTIGDFLKEDNETGKELMSSNVRKAIEPLWLSQKTGYLMLNSEWDLDWKAMIQATKMVDKKTMDLQDFKTTVFAWHAAYGWMIQTEAPIDPNSKEELGRKKITAFKDELTLMGKENLFFKWIELVQFESSKPEGFGPEQQKATMEKAKAMFESQGVDFEAFWAKIGGTEGLPGMD
;
A
#
# COMPACT_ATOMS: atom_id res chain seq x y z
N MET A 1 -86.89 23.12 1.80
CA MET A 1 -86.10 23.13 0.56
C MET A 1 -85.13 24.30 0.62
N PRO A 2 -83.92 24.29 0.03
CA PRO A 2 -82.82 23.30 -0.14
C PRO A 2 -81.52 23.86 0.54
N PRO A 3 -80.25 23.52 0.17
CA PRO A 3 -79.58 22.22 0.00
C PRO A 3 -78.29 22.03 0.85
N LYS A 4 -77.79 20.79 0.80
CA LYS A 4 -76.53 20.23 1.37
C LYS A 4 -75.25 20.87 0.81
N ALA A 5 -74.23 21.06 1.66
CA ALA A 5 -72.84 21.33 1.28
C ALA A 5 -71.92 20.13 1.60
N LYS A 6 -70.96 19.86 0.71
CA LYS A 6 -70.18 18.62 0.58
C LYS A 6 -68.95 18.58 1.50
N SER A 7 -68.69 17.38 2.03
CA SER A 7 -67.51 16.96 2.79
C SER A 7 -66.23 16.94 1.94
N LYS A 8 -65.12 17.47 2.48
CA LYS A 8 -63.75 17.21 2.01
C LYS A 8 -63.02 16.39 3.08
N ARG A 9 -62.65 15.16 2.72
CA ARG A 9 -61.76 14.25 3.47
C ARG A 9 -60.32 14.77 3.41
N THR A 10 -59.71 15.00 4.56
CA THR A 10 -58.25 15.06 4.73
C THR A 10 -57.79 13.75 5.38
N PHE A 11 -56.89 13.04 4.70
CA PHE A 11 -56.30 11.79 5.18
C PHE A 11 -55.24 12.08 6.24
N ASN A 12 -55.43 11.56 7.45
CA ASN A 12 -54.41 11.48 8.50
C ASN A 12 -53.35 10.45 8.10
N THR A 13 -52.13 10.89 7.82
CA THR A 13 -50.98 10.01 7.64
C THR A 13 -50.37 9.72 9.01
N THR A 14 -50.77 8.61 9.61
CA THR A 14 -50.13 8.03 10.80
C THR A 14 -48.71 7.60 10.45
N SER A 15 -47.71 8.27 11.03
CA SER A 15 -46.32 7.86 10.92
C SER A 15 -46.13 6.49 11.59
N ALA A 16 -45.94 5.45 10.79
CA ALA A 16 -45.55 4.14 11.29
C ALA A 16 -44.20 4.25 12.01
N LYS A 17 -44.23 4.08 13.33
CA LYS A 17 -43.05 3.80 14.17
C LYS A 17 -42.42 2.51 13.64
N ARG A 18 -41.32 2.61 12.89
CA ARG A 18 -40.50 1.45 12.55
C ARG A 18 -39.90 0.92 13.84
N SER A 19 -40.26 -0.33 14.12
CA SER A 19 -39.65 -1.20 15.11
C SER A 19 -38.14 -1.26 14.92
N SER A 20 -37.40 -0.96 15.98
CA SER A 20 -35.99 -1.29 16.15
C SER A 20 -35.83 -2.82 16.17
N PRO A 21 -34.93 -3.41 15.37
CA PRO A 21 -34.49 -4.78 15.59
C PRO A 21 -33.41 -4.79 16.68
N THR A 22 -33.60 -5.69 17.63
CA THR A 22 -32.77 -5.92 18.81
C THR A 22 -31.59 -6.84 18.46
N THR A 23 -30.40 -6.50 18.99
CA THR A 23 -29.23 -7.37 19.25
C THR A 23 -28.50 -8.04 18.07
N SER A 24 -27.67 -7.26 17.36
CA SER A 24 -26.36 -7.64 16.79
C SER A 24 -25.73 -6.43 16.09
N ASP A 25 -25.68 -5.29 16.79
CA ASP A 25 -25.26 -4.01 16.20
C ASP A 25 -23.73 -3.85 16.04
N GLU A 26 -22.94 -4.71 16.68
CA GLU A 26 -21.48 -4.63 16.60
C GLU A 26 -20.94 -5.42 15.40
N PRO A 27 -19.96 -4.86 14.66
CA PRO A 27 -19.33 -5.57 13.56
C PRO A 27 -18.63 -6.83 14.10
N PRO A 28 -18.57 -7.92 13.32
CA PRO A 28 -17.90 -9.15 13.75
C PRO A 28 -16.40 -8.91 13.96
N ALA A 29 -15.82 -9.61 14.92
CA ALA A 29 -14.37 -9.62 15.15
C ALA A 29 -13.62 -10.00 13.85
N PRO A 30 -12.51 -9.34 13.50
CA PRO A 30 -11.67 -8.44 14.31
C PRO A 30 -12.04 -6.94 14.22
N PHE A 31 -13.18 -6.60 13.62
CA PHE A 31 -13.57 -5.21 13.40
C PHE A 31 -14.31 -4.62 14.61
N THR A 32 -14.14 -3.32 14.81
CA THR A 32 -14.82 -2.51 15.83
C THR A 32 -15.34 -1.22 15.21
N ARG A 33 -16.26 -0.53 15.88
CA ARG A 33 -16.79 0.76 15.39
C ARG A 33 -15.75 1.87 15.58
N PRO A 34 -15.57 2.78 14.60
CA PRO A 34 -14.63 3.88 14.71
C PRO A 34 -15.04 4.86 15.82
N PRO A 35 -14.07 5.38 16.61
CA PRO A 35 -14.32 6.47 17.53
C PRO A 35 -14.96 7.68 16.83
N PRO A 36 -15.88 8.42 17.49
CA PRO A 36 -16.54 9.58 16.89
C PRO A 36 -15.58 10.65 16.35
N LYS A 37 -14.40 10.78 16.97
CA LYS A 37 -13.34 11.69 16.54
C LYS A 37 -12.87 11.44 15.11
N LEU A 38 -12.89 10.19 14.61
CA LEU A 38 -12.42 9.85 13.26
C LEU A 38 -13.47 10.10 12.17
N GLN A 39 -14.74 10.36 12.51
CA GLN A 39 -15.82 10.54 11.53
C GLN A 39 -15.52 11.61 10.47
N PRO A 40 -15.00 12.82 10.81
CA PRO A 40 -14.71 13.85 9.81
C PRO A 40 -13.64 13.45 8.79
N PHE A 41 -12.78 12.48 9.14
CA PHE A 41 -11.80 11.89 8.24
C PHE A 41 -12.46 10.84 7.33
N LEU A 42 -13.23 9.92 7.92
CA LEU A 42 -13.89 8.82 7.23
C LEU A 42 -14.91 9.28 6.18
N GLU A 43 -15.61 10.38 6.42
CA GLU A 43 -16.55 10.97 5.45
C GLU A 43 -15.88 11.41 4.15
N LYS A 44 -14.58 11.69 4.18
CA LYS A 44 -13.82 12.14 3.00
C LYS A 44 -13.21 10.98 2.20
N LEU A 45 -13.22 9.77 2.76
CA LEU A 45 -12.71 8.57 2.11
C LEU A 45 -13.77 7.96 1.19
N SER A 46 -13.31 7.32 0.11
CA SER A 46 -14.19 6.55 -0.78
C SER A 46 -14.55 5.22 -0.12
N LYS A 47 -15.85 4.88 -0.13
CA LYS A 47 -16.42 3.65 0.47
C LYS A 47 -16.06 2.36 -0.27
N TYR A 48 -15.48 2.46 -1.46
CA TYR A 48 -15.18 1.30 -2.32
C TYR A 48 -13.84 0.63 -2.02
N HIS A 49 -13.03 1.21 -1.13
CA HIS A 49 -11.67 0.78 -0.87
C HIS A 49 -11.44 0.49 0.61
N ILE A 50 -10.48 -0.38 0.86
CA ILE A 50 -9.90 -0.61 2.18
C ILE A 50 -8.71 0.32 2.34
N TYR A 51 -8.59 0.96 3.49
CA TYR A 51 -7.48 1.86 3.80
C TYR A 51 -6.66 1.36 4.96
N ILE A 52 -5.39 1.72 4.98
CA ILE A 52 -4.51 1.53 6.14
C ILE A 52 -3.86 2.86 6.47
N ALA A 53 -4.08 3.37 7.67
CA ALA A 53 -3.28 4.47 8.22
C ALA A 53 -2.18 3.91 9.11
N HIS A 54 -1.01 4.56 9.08
CA HIS A 54 0.05 4.37 10.07
C HIS A 54 0.91 5.63 10.16
N ILE A 55 1.76 5.68 11.18
CA ILE A 55 2.69 6.78 11.41
C ILE A 55 4.08 6.36 10.91
N ASP A 56 4.62 7.11 9.96
CA ASP A 56 5.99 6.99 9.48
C ASP A 56 6.93 7.89 10.32
N LYS A 57 7.85 7.25 11.06
CA LYS A 57 8.83 7.90 11.95
C LYS A 57 10.22 8.07 11.34
N HIS A 58 10.38 7.83 10.03
CA HIS A 58 11.69 7.97 9.38
C HIS A 58 12.15 9.45 9.33
N PRO A 59 13.46 9.71 9.36
CA PRO A 59 13.98 11.07 9.38
C PRO A 59 13.63 11.86 8.12
N ALA A 60 13.41 13.17 8.26
CA ALA A 60 13.00 14.03 7.14
C ALA A 60 14.01 14.04 5.99
N ASP A 61 15.30 13.93 6.28
CA ASP A 61 16.34 13.94 5.24
C ASP A 61 16.35 12.68 4.38
N LEU A 62 16.03 11.52 4.96
CA LEU A 62 15.86 10.29 4.19
C LEU A 62 14.66 10.42 3.24
N LYS A 63 13.55 10.96 3.75
CA LYS A 63 12.33 11.22 2.96
C LYS A 63 12.60 12.17 1.78
N LYS A 64 13.39 13.24 1.99
CA LYS A 64 13.80 14.17 0.92
C LYS A 64 14.61 13.47 -0.16
N LYS A 65 15.64 12.69 0.23
CA LYS A 65 16.50 11.97 -0.73
C LYS A 65 15.70 10.98 -1.57
N ILE A 66 14.82 10.20 -0.93
CA ILE A 66 13.95 9.24 -1.62
C ILE A 66 13.00 9.96 -2.59
N PHE A 67 12.44 11.09 -2.20
CA PHE A 67 11.52 11.86 -3.05
C PHE A 67 12.24 12.58 -4.20
N LEU A 68 13.52 12.94 -4.04
CA LEU A 68 14.29 13.62 -5.08
C LEU A 68 14.48 12.75 -6.33
N VAL A 69 14.69 11.43 -6.15
CA VAL A 69 14.89 10.49 -7.26
C VAL A 69 13.74 10.52 -8.28
N PRO A 70 12.46 10.29 -7.91
CA PRO A 70 11.35 10.35 -8.84
C PRO A 70 11.09 11.77 -9.36
N VAL A 71 11.41 12.83 -8.60
CA VAL A 71 11.31 14.21 -9.11
C VAL A 71 12.28 14.41 -10.27
N LEU A 72 13.57 14.08 -10.10
CA LEU A 72 14.58 14.22 -11.14
C LEU A 72 14.25 13.36 -12.37
N MET A 73 13.80 12.12 -12.16
CA MET A 73 13.39 11.23 -13.25
C MET A 73 12.22 11.82 -14.05
N ASN A 74 11.16 12.31 -13.39
CA ASN A 74 10.02 12.89 -14.09
C ASN A 74 10.39 14.21 -14.78
N VAL A 75 11.24 15.04 -14.20
CA VAL A 75 11.76 16.26 -14.84
C VAL A 75 12.57 15.90 -16.09
N ALA A 76 13.45 14.91 -16.02
CA ALA A 76 14.22 14.46 -17.17
C ALA A 76 13.32 13.93 -18.31
N ILE A 77 12.27 13.18 -17.97
CA ILE A 77 11.27 12.72 -18.95
C ILE A 77 10.57 13.92 -19.60
N VAL A 78 10.09 14.90 -18.81
CA VAL A 78 9.43 16.10 -19.35
C VAL A 78 10.37 16.88 -20.26
N VAL A 79 11.63 17.10 -19.86
CA VAL A 79 12.64 17.78 -20.70
C VAL A 79 12.88 17.00 -21.99
N GLY A 80 13.00 15.67 -21.92
CA GLY A 80 13.15 14.82 -23.09
C GLY A 80 11.95 14.89 -24.04
N LEU A 81 10.73 14.90 -23.51
CA LEU A 81 9.50 15.04 -24.31
C LEU A 81 9.36 16.44 -24.91
N LEU A 82 9.73 17.50 -24.19
CA LEU A 82 9.74 18.87 -24.71
C LEU A 82 10.80 19.05 -25.80
N TRP A 83 11.99 18.47 -25.62
CA TRP A 83 13.02 18.44 -26.65
C TRP A 83 12.54 17.68 -27.89
N ARG A 84 11.97 16.49 -27.70
CA ARG A 84 11.35 15.72 -28.79
C ARG A 84 10.26 16.52 -29.51
N ALA A 85 9.35 17.15 -28.77
CA ALA A 85 8.33 18.02 -29.34
C ALA A 85 8.96 19.16 -30.14
N SER A 86 9.97 19.84 -29.63
CA SER A 86 10.64 20.94 -30.35
C SER A 86 11.31 20.50 -31.65
N THR A 87 11.85 19.28 -31.71
CA THR A 87 12.53 18.73 -32.90
C THR A 87 11.56 18.21 -33.96
N VAL A 88 10.46 17.56 -33.56
CA VAL A 88 9.50 16.97 -34.50
C VAL A 88 8.36 17.95 -34.86
N PHE A 89 8.06 18.93 -34.02
CA PHE A 89 7.00 19.91 -34.29
C PHE A 89 7.15 20.62 -35.65
N PRO A 90 8.34 21.09 -36.08
CA PRO A 90 8.52 21.64 -37.42
C PRO A 90 8.20 20.63 -38.53
N PHE A 91 8.50 19.35 -38.32
CA PHE A 91 8.18 18.28 -39.27
C PHE A 91 6.67 18.05 -39.39
N TYR A 92 5.94 18.02 -38.27
CA TYR A 92 4.47 17.99 -38.28
C TYR A 92 3.88 19.20 -39.02
N MET A 93 4.39 20.40 -38.74
CA MET A 93 3.95 21.62 -39.42
C MET A 93 4.21 21.58 -40.93
N LYS A 94 5.37 21.06 -41.37
CA LYS A 94 5.67 20.85 -42.80
C LYS A 94 4.66 19.89 -43.44
N ILE A 95 4.31 18.78 -42.79
CA ILE A 95 3.29 17.85 -43.30
C ILE A 95 1.92 18.55 -43.40
N CYS A 96 1.51 19.32 -42.39
CA CYS A 96 0.27 20.08 -42.43
C CYS A 96 0.25 21.12 -43.56
N PHE A 97 1.35 21.87 -43.76
CA PHE A 97 1.48 22.82 -44.86
C PHE A 97 1.46 22.14 -46.23
N SER A 98 2.07 20.96 -46.35
CA SER A 98 1.98 20.16 -47.56
C SER A 98 0.55 19.70 -47.86
N MET A 99 -0.23 19.33 -46.84
CA MET A 99 -1.64 18.96 -47.02
C MET A 99 -2.51 20.17 -47.39
N MET A 100 -2.14 21.38 -46.95
CA MET A 100 -2.81 22.63 -47.30
C MET A 100 -2.41 23.18 -48.69
N GLY A 101 -1.66 22.43 -49.49
CA GLY A 101 -1.32 22.79 -50.87
C GLY A 101 -0.04 23.63 -51.03
N ASN A 102 0.70 23.88 -49.94
CA ASN A 102 2.01 24.52 -50.02
C ASN A 102 3.08 23.45 -50.22
N TYR A 103 3.54 23.30 -51.47
CA TYR A 103 4.59 22.35 -51.84
C TYR A 103 5.87 22.58 -51.01
N ASN A 104 6.35 21.52 -50.36
CA ASN A 104 7.57 21.53 -49.58
C ASN A 104 8.27 20.16 -49.64
N GLU A 105 9.40 20.03 -48.94
CA GLU A 105 10.21 18.80 -48.86
C GLU A 105 9.43 17.55 -48.37
N THR A 106 8.22 17.74 -47.82
CA THR A 106 7.34 16.64 -47.36
C THR A 106 6.20 16.33 -48.33
N THR A 107 6.09 17.02 -49.46
CA THR A 107 5.11 16.73 -50.50
C THR A 107 5.58 15.55 -51.36
N ILE A 108 4.80 14.47 -51.41
CA ILE A 108 5.11 13.31 -52.25
C ILE A 108 4.50 13.54 -53.63
N GLU A 109 5.34 13.87 -54.62
CA GLU A 109 4.94 13.91 -56.02
C GLU A 109 4.94 12.48 -56.58
N THR A 110 3.80 11.79 -56.46
CA THR A 110 3.60 10.40 -56.92
C THR A 110 3.87 10.17 -58.41
N HIS A 111 3.94 11.23 -59.21
CA HIS A 111 4.26 11.17 -60.64
C HIS A 111 5.76 11.19 -60.96
N LYS A 112 6.63 11.57 -60.01
CA LYS A 112 8.08 11.73 -60.24
C LYS A 112 8.95 10.78 -59.43
N ILE A 113 8.40 10.12 -58.42
CA ILE A 113 9.17 9.31 -57.47
C ILE A 113 8.85 7.82 -57.67
N PRO A 114 9.87 6.94 -57.74
CA PRO A 114 9.63 5.50 -57.82
C PRO A 114 8.89 4.98 -56.57
N LEU A 115 8.08 3.93 -56.76
CA LEU A 115 7.18 3.40 -55.71
C LEU A 115 7.91 2.95 -54.45
N ASN A 116 9.16 2.47 -54.58
CA ASN A 116 9.97 2.02 -53.44
C ASN A 116 10.37 3.19 -52.52
N ASP A 117 10.77 4.32 -53.10
CA ASP A 117 11.15 5.53 -52.35
C ASP A 117 9.93 6.18 -51.71
N THR A 118 8.77 6.09 -52.38
CA THR A 118 7.48 6.49 -51.80
C THR A 118 7.12 5.63 -50.59
N GLY A 119 7.29 4.31 -50.69
CA GLY A 119 7.06 3.37 -49.59
C GLY A 119 7.97 3.64 -48.40
N TYR A 120 9.26 3.90 -48.64
CA TYR A 120 10.23 4.24 -47.60
C TYR A 120 9.86 5.53 -46.85
N GLU A 121 9.48 6.59 -47.57
CA GLU A 121 9.07 7.85 -46.94
C GLU A 121 7.77 7.73 -46.15
N ILE A 122 6.80 6.97 -46.65
CA ILE A 122 5.56 6.67 -45.92
C ILE A 122 5.87 5.88 -44.64
N LEU A 123 6.70 4.85 -44.73
CA LEU A 123 7.09 4.03 -43.57
C LEU A 123 7.84 4.87 -42.53
N ARG A 124 8.82 5.67 -42.97
CA ARG A 124 9.59 6.57 -42.10
C ARG A 124 8.68 7.55 -41.36
N ARG A 125 7.71 8.15 -42.06
CA ARG A 125 6.69 9.03 -41.45
C ARG A 125 5.87 8.25 -40.43
N ALA A 126 5.30 7.11 -40.83
CA ALA A 126 4.47 6.27 -39.97
C ALA A 126 5.23 5.84 -38.70
N SER A 127 6.52 5.50 -38.80
CA SER A 127 7.36 5.17 -37.65
C SER A 127 7.54 6.34 -36.69
N ILE A 128 7.73 7.56 -37.20
CA ILE A 128 7.83 8.77 -36.35
C ILE A 128 6.51 9.01 -35.60
N PHE A 129 5.38 8.97 -36.31
CA PHE A 129 4.05 9.10 -35.70
C PHE A 129 3.80 8.01 -34.64
N MET A 130 4.18 6.76 -34.95
CA MET A 130 4.02 5.62 -34.04
C MET A 130 4.86 5.80 -32.77
N ILE A 131 6.12 6.20 -32.89
CA ILE A 131 6.98 6.45 -31.73
C ILE A 131 6.40 7.55 -30.85
N ASP A 132 5.97 8.66 -31.46
CA ASP A 132 5.41 9.78 -30.69
C ASP A 132 4.07 9.40 -30.03
N LEU A 133 3.25 8.56 -30.68
CA LEU A 133 2.05 7.98 -30.08
C LEU A 133 2.37 7.08 -28.89
N LEU A 134 3.38 6.22 -29.01
CA LEU A 134 3.83 5.35 -27.91
C LEU A 134 4.38 6.18 -26.74
N LEU A 135 5.15 7.23 -27.01
CA LEU A 135 5.61 8.17 -25.98
C LEU A 135 4.44 8.86 -25.27
N TYR A 136 3.43 9.30 -26.03
CA TYR A 136 2.25 9.94 -25.46
C TYR A 136 1.37 8.97 -24.65
N ILE A 137 1.21 7.72 -25.09
CA ILE A 137 0.36 6.75 -24.39
C ILE A 137 1.06 6.17 -23.16
N PHE A 138 2.34 5.83 -23.25
CA PHE A 138 3.04 5.09 -22.19
C PHE A 138 3.91 5.96 -21.30
N VAL A 139 4.59 6.98 -21.85
CA VAL A 139 5.57 7.77 -21.11
C VAL A 139 4.94 9.02 -20.49
N TRP A 140 4.07 9.73 -21.22
CA TRP A 140 3.44 10.97 -20.74
C TRP A 140 2.55 10.82 -19.48
N PRO A 141 1.81 9.71 -19.26
CA PRO A 141 1.01 9.57 -18.05
C PRO A 141 1.84 9.65 -16.76
N TRP A 142 3.10 9.22 -16.78
CA TRP A 142 3.95 9.20 -15.58
C TRP A 142 4.21 10.60 -15.00
N PRO A 143 4.80 11.56 -15.73
CA PRO A 143 4.97 12.92 -15.22
C PRO A 143 3.64 13.62 -15.01
N ARG A 144 2.65 13.36 -15.88
CA ARG A 144 1.30 13.92 -15.71
C ARG A 144 0.69 13.53 -14.36
N ASP A 145 0.73 12.25 -14.01
CA ASP A 145 0.15 11.78 -12.74
C ASP A 145 1.00 12.22 -11.55
N PHE A 146 2.32 12.28 -11.71
CA PHE A 146 3.25 12.74 -10.67
C PHE A 146 3.05 14.23 -10.29
N PHE A 147 2.85 15.12 -11.27
CA PHE A 147 2.69 16.56 -11.04
C PHE A 147 1.23 17.02 -10.95
N LEU A 148 0.35 16.41 -11.75
CA LEU A 148 -1.02 16.88 -12.01
C LEU A 148 -2.09 15.82 -11.75
N GLY A 149 -1.74 14.66 -11.18
CA GLY A 149 -2.70 13.62 -10.79
C GLY A 149 -3.81 14.18 -9.91
N ARG A 150 -5.07 13.87 -10.24
CA ARG A 150 -6.26 14.42 -9.56
C ARG A 150 -7.10 13.37 -8.82
N THR A 151 -7.07 12.11 -9.24
CA THR A 151 -7.97 11.07 -8.74
C THR A 151 -7.69 10.72 -7.28
N ILE A 152 -6.41 10.57 -6.93
CA ILE A 152 -5.91 10.33 -5.56
C ILE A 152 -5.07 11.49 -5.02
N GLY A 153 -5.07 12.61 -5.73
CA GLY A 153 -4.06 13.66 -5.60
C GLY A 153 -2.77 13.28 -6.33
N ASN A 154 -1.69 13.98 -6.01
CA ASN A 154 -0.38 13.71 -6.58
C ASN A 154 0.75 13.87 -5.56
N PRO A 155 1.90 13.19 -5.73
CA PRO A 155 3.00 13.24 -4.79
C PRO A 155 3.52 14.66 -4.52
N VAL A 156 3.53 15.52 -5.54
CA VAL A 156 3.99 16.90 -5.42
C VAL A 156 3.04 17.72 -4.54
N SER A 157 1.73 17.57 -4.71
CA SER A 157 0.70 18.24 -3.89
C SER A 157 0.78 17.81 -2.43
N TRP A 158 1.16 16.56 -2.17
CA TRP A 158 1.43 16.08 -0.81
C TRP A 158 2.62 16.80 -0.21
N ARG A 159 3.74 16.89 -0.93
CA ARG A 159 4.94 17.61 -0.44
C ARG A 159 4.73 19.11 -0.30
N LEU A 160 3.98 19.74 -1.19
CA LEU A 160 3.61 21.15 -1.07
C LEU A 160 2.64 21.40 0.09
N GLY A 161 1.75 20.45 0.39
CA GLY A 161 0.73 20.59 1.43
C GLY A 161 1.20 20.23 2.85
N VAL A 162 2.11 19.25 2.98
CA VAL A 162 2.56 18.70 4.28
C VAL A 162 4.02 19.02 4.58
N GLY A 163 4.85 19.11 3.54
CA GLY A 163 6.31 19.21 3.67
C GLY A 163 6.99 17.87 3.92
N PHE A 164 8.19 17.93 4.49
CA PHE A 164 8.93 16.77 5.00
C PHE A 164 8.99 16.90 6.53
N ARG A 165 8.41 15.95 7.26
CA ARG A 165 8.33 15.94 8.72
C ARG A 165 9.00 14.69 9.28
N GLU A 166 9.47 14.77 10.53
CA GLU A 166 10.01 13.61 11.27
C GLU A 166 8.94 12.53 11.46
N THR A 167 7.70 12.94 11.76
CA THR A 167 6.53 12.05 11.85
C THR A 167 5.49 12.44 10.80
N GLU A 168 5.15 11.50 9.90
CA GLU A 168 4.17 11.69 8.83
C GLU A 168 3.05 10.66 8.94
N ILE A 169 1.82 11.08 8.65
CA ILE A 169 0.67 10.17 8.57
C ILE A 169 0.59 9.63 7.15
N ILE A 170 0.68 8.31 7.03
CA ILE A 170 0.64 7.62 5.75
C ILE A 170 -0.68 6.88 5.64
N VAL A 171 -1.44 7.18 4.58
CA VAL A 171 -2.72 6.52 4.28
C VAL A 171 -2.55 5.76 2.97
N ARG A 172 -2.62 4.44 3.07
CA ARG A 172 -2.62 3.52 1.94
C ARG A 172 -4.04 3.13 1.60
N ARG A 173 -4.29 2.87 0.33
CA ARG A 173 -5.57 2.46 -0.24
C ARG A 173 -5.38 1.18 -1.06
N SER A 174 -6.33 0.26 -0.97
CA SER A 174 -6.37 -0.94 -1.81
C SER A 174 -6.45 -0.59 -3.31
N ARG A 175 -5.94 -1.49 -4.16
CA ARG A 175 -5.91 -1.30 -5.62
C ARG A 175 -7.07 -1.99 -6.34
N LYS A 176 -6.84 -3.15 -6.94
CA LYS A 176 -7.85 -3.90 -7.71
C LYS A 176 -8.40 -5.11 -6.95
N TRP A 177 -7.65 -5.60 -5.96
CA TRP A 177 -7.99 -6.83 -5.24
C TRP A 177 -9.20 -6.64 -4.31
N ASP A 178 -9.46 -5.42 -3.86
CA ASP A 178 -10.67 -5.05 -3.10
C ASP A 178 -11.96 -5.17 -3.91
N GLN A 179 -11.89 -5.18 -5.24
CA GLN A 179 -13.05 -5.47 -6.09
C GLN A 179 -13.31 -6.98 -6.20
N THR A 180 -12.29 -7.80 -5.94
CA THR A 180 -12.35 -9.25 -6.05
C THR A 180 -12.74 -9.97 -4.76
N ILE A 181 -12.65 -9.30 -3.61
CA ILE A 181 -12.96 -9.93 -2.30
C ILE A 181 -14.45 -10.24 -2.10
N GLY A 182 -15.36 -9.58 -2.81
CA GLY A 182 -16.79 -9.69 -2.53
C GLY A 182 -17.16 -9.23 -1.11
N ASP A 183 -18.20 -9.82 -0.52
CA ASP A 183 -18.60 -9.54 0.86
C ASP A 183 -17.73 -10.36 1.82
N PHE A 184 -16.68 -9.75 2.35
CA PHE A 184 -15.67 -10.40 3.20
C PHE A 184 -16.16 -10.73 4.62
N LEU A 185 -17.37 -10.32 4.99
CA LEU A 185 -17.95 -10.62 6.30
C LEU A 185 -18.86 -11.85 6.31
N LYS A 186 -19.26 -12.37 5.14
CA LYS A 186 -20.08 -13.56 5.09
C LYS A 186 -19.27 -14.83 5.35
N GLU A 187 -19.87 -15.77 6.06
CA GLU A 187 -19.25 -17.06 6.38
C GLU A 187 -18.97 -17.92 5.14
N ASP A 188 -19.75 -17.75 4.07
CA ASP A 188 -19.59 -18.49 2.81
C ASP A 188 -18.45 -17.98 1.92
N ASN A 189 -17.83 -16.85 2.27
CA ASN A 189 -16.77 -16.21 1.48
C ASN A 189 -15.40 -16.26 2.17
N GLU A 190 -14.94 -17.48 2.48
CA GLU A 190 -13.64 -17.72 3.11
C GLU A 190 -12.49 -17.16 2.26
N THR A 191 -12.56 -17.32 0.92
CA THR A 191 -11.55 -16.82 -0.01
C THR A 191 -11.38 -15.30 0.06
N GLY A 192 -12.48 -14.55 0.11
CA GLY A 192 -12.44 -13.09 0.23
C GLY A 192 -11.87 -12.62 1.57
N LYS A 193 -12.25 -13.31 2.65
CA LYS A 193 -11.74 -13.05 4.01
C LYS A 193 -10.25 -13.35 4.13
N GLU A 194 -9.78 -14.46 3.56
CA GLU A 194 -8.36 -14.83 3.54
C GLU A 194 -7.54 -13.87 2.69
N LEU A 195 -8.04 -13.48 1.51
CA LEU A 195 -7.37 -12.51 0.65
C LEU A 195 -7.22 -11.15 1.34
N MET A 196 -8.27 -10.66 2.02
CA MET A 196 -8.20 -9.43 2.80
C MET A 196 -7.22 -9.57 3.97
N SER A 197 -7.35 -10.63 4.76
CA SER A 197 -6.51 -10.87 5.94
C SER A 197 -5.03 -10.98 5.57
N SER A 198 -4.71 -11.75 4.53
CA SER A 198 -3.33 -11.95 4.06
C SER A 198 -2.71 -10.66 3.52
N ASN A 199 -3.44 -9.89 2.69
CA ASN A 199 -2.96 -8.62 2.14
C ASN A 199 -2.78 -7.56 3.21
N VAL A 200 -3.70 -7.49 4.18
CA VAL A 200 -3.62 -6.56 5.30
C VAL A 200 -2.48 -6.95 6.24
N ARG A 201 -2.35 -8.22 6.63
CA ARG A 201 -1.28 -8.71 7.53
C ARG A 201 0.12 -8.43 6.96
N LYS A 202 0.32 -8.67 5.66
CA LYS A 202 1.58 -8.34 4.97
C LYS A 202 1.85 -6.83 4.96
N ALA A 203 0.80 -6.01 4.83
CA ALA A 203 0.94 -4.56 4.76
C ALA A 203 1.22 -3.90 6.11
N ILE A 204 0.73 -4.46 7.22
CA ILE A 204 0.89 -3.93 8.58
C ILE A 204 2.08 -4.54 9.33
N GLU A 205 2.85 -5.45 8.73
CA GLU A 205 3.96 -6.10 9.39
C GLU A 205 4.97 -5.08 9.97
N PRO A 206 5.30 -5.13 11.29
CA PRO A 206 6.14 -4.11 11.93
C PRO A 206 7.53 -3.96 11.30
N LEU A 207 8.12 -5.08 10.86
CA LEU A 207 9.41 -5.07 10.15
C LEU A 207 9.30 -4.31 8.82
N TRP A 208 8.21 -4.51 8.09
CA TRP A 208 7.96 -3.80 6.86
C TRP A 208 7.75 -2.29 7.07
N LEU A 209 6.95 -1.94 8.09
CA LEU A 209 6.67 -0.54 8.45
C LEU A 209 7.91 0.22 8.93
N SER A 210 8.85 -0.47 9.58
CA SER A 210 10.09 0.13 10.10
C SER A 210 11.21 0.23 9.07
N GLN A 211 11.21 -0.62 8.03
CA GLN A 211 12.26 -0.61 7.00
C GLN A 211 11.98 0.36 5.85
N LYS A 212 10.71 0.59 5.53
CA LYS A 212 10.32 1.40 4.36
C LYS A 212 9.67 2.70 4.78
N THR A 213 10.09 3.79 4.15
CA THR A 213 9.36 5.06 4.25
C THR A 213 8.00 4.95 3.57
N GLY A 214 7.04 5.77 3.98
CA GLY A 214 5.68 5.75 3.44
C GLY A 214 5.62 5.81 1.91
N TYR A 215 6.50 6.60 1.28
CA TYR A 215 6.59 6.71 -0.19
C TYR A 215 6.98 5.40 -0.88
N LEU A 216 7.84 4.59 -0.25
CA LEU A 216 8.32 3.29 -0.78
C LEU A 216 7.36 2.13 -0.51
N MET A 217 6.22 2.39 0.14
CA MET A 217 5.19 1.38 0.41
C MET A 217 4.20 1.20 -0.74
N LEU A 218 4.40 1.85 -1.88
CA LEU A 218 3.66 1.60 -3.11
C LEU A 218 4.00 0.20 -3.65
N ASN A 219 2.99 -0.63 -3.89
CA ASN A 219 3.16 -1.95 -4.48
C ASN A 219 1.96 -2.34 -5.37
N SER A 220 1.89 -3.59 -5.83
CA SER A 220 0.80 -4.09 -6.67
C SER A 220 -0.56 -4.07 -5.96
N GLU A 221 -0.57 -4.22 -4.64
CA GLU A 221 -1.77 -4.35 -3.82
C GLU A 221 -2.25 -3.01 -3.25
N TRP A 222 -1.32 -2.11 -2.95
CA TRP A 222 -1.55 -0.88 -2.20
C TRP A 222 -1.02 0.35 -2.94
N ASP A 223 -1.85 1.38 -2.94
CA ASP A 223 -1.53 2.71 -3.43
C ASP A 223 -1.48 3.72 -2.29
N LEU A 224 -0.85 4.88 -2.50
CA LEU A 224 -0.87 5.97 -1.53
C LEU A 224 -1.98 6.96 -1.88
N ASP A 225 -2.87 7.22 -0.93
CA ASP A 225 -3.90 8.24 -1.10
C ASP A 225 -3.37 9.60 -0.63
N TRP A 226 -2.73 10.32 -1.55
CA TRP A 226 -2.12 11.62 -1.29
C TRP A 226 -3.11 12.62 -0.72
N LYS A 227 -4.35 12.60 -1.21
CA LYS A 227 -5.40 13.50 -0.74
C LYS A 227 -5.79 13.19 0.70
N ALA A 228 -5.99 11.91 1.03
CA ALA A 228 -6.28 11.49 2.41
C ALA A 228 -5.12 11.83 3.36
N MET A 229 -3.87 11.63 2.94
CA MET A 229 -2.68 11.97 3.73
C MET A 229 -2.60 13.47 4.04
N ILE A 230 -2.82 14.34 3.04
CA ILE A 230 -2.87 15.80 3.24
C ILE A 230 -4.00 16.18 4.20
N GLN A 231 -5.18 15.55 4.06
CA GLN A 231 -6.34 15.86 4.89
C GLN A 231 -6.16 15.42 6.33
N ALA A 232 -5.66 14.20 6.57
CA ALA A 232 -5.33 13.70 7.89
C ALA A 232 -4.33 14.63 8.58
N THR A 233 -3.26 14.99 7.87
CA THR A 233 -2.24 15.90 8.41
C THR A 233 -2.82 17.28 8.73
N LYS A 234 -3.66 17.85 7.86
CA LYS A 234 -4.35 19.12 8.13
C LYS A 234 -5.30 19.05 9.33
N MET A 235 -5.92 17.90 9.59
CA MET A 235 -6.80 17.72 10.77
C MET A 235 -5.98 17.71 12.07
N VAL A 236 -4.80 17.09 12.03
CA VAL A 236 -3.84 17.12 13.15
C VAL A 236 -3.26 18.52 13.34
N ASP A 237 -2.89 19.21 12.27
CA ASP A 237 -2.39 20.60 12.34
C ASP A 237 -3.43 21.56 12.92
N LYS A 238 -4.72 21.32 12.63
CA LYS A 238 -5.85 22.07 13.20
C LYS A 238 -6.23 21.65 14.62
N LYS A 239 -5.52 20.68 15.22
CA LYS A 239 -5.80 20.09 16.55
C LYS A 239 -7.22 19.52 16.67
N THR A 240 -7.81 19.11 15.55
CA THR A 240 -9.11 18.43 15.54
C THR A 240 -8.98 16.94 15.87
N MET A 241 -7.79 16.37 15.63
CA MET A 241 -7.42 14.99 15.92
C MET A 241 -5.97 14.96 16.40
N ASP A 242 -5.61 13.91 17.14
CA ASP A 242 -4.24 13.70 17.59
C ASP A 242 -3.49 12.79 16.61
N LEU A 243 -2.16 12.93 16.56
CA LEU A 243 -1.33 12.06 15.71
C LEU A 243 -1.46 10.59 16.11
N GLN A 244 -1.73 10.32 17.40
CA GLN A 244 -1.96 8.98 17.95
C GLN A 244 -3.29 8.35 17.52
N ASP A 245 -4.23 9.14 17.00
CA ASP A 245 -5.48 8.62 16.43
C ASP A 245 -5.23 7.90 15.09
N PHE A 246 -4.06 8.12 14.46
CA PHE A 246 -3.62 7.51 13.21
C PHE A 246 -2.54 6.43 13.42
N LYS A 247 -2.57 5.73 14.55
CA LYS A 247 -1.80 4.49 14.74
C LYS A 247 -2.15 3.48 13.64
N THR A 248 -1.41 2.37 13.58
CA THR A 248 -1.67 1.29 12.62
C THR A 248 -3.13 0.84 12.71
N THR A 249 -3.94 1.30 11.76
CA THR A 249 -5.38 1.12 11.76
C THR A 249 -5.84 0.87 10.34
N VAL A 250 -6.62 -0.19 10.18
CA VAL A 250 -7.25 -0.59 8.92
C VAL A 250 -8.68 -0.08 8.93
N PHE A 251 -9.09 0.60 7.86
CA PHE A 251 -10.44 1.09 7.67
C PHE A 251 -11.10 0.31 6.54
N ALA A 252 -12.26 -0.27 6.82
CA ALA A 252 -13.08 -0.95 5.84
C ALA A 252 -14.52 -0.43 5.92
N TRP A 253 -15.18 -0.30 4.78
CA TRP A 253 -16.59 0.08 4.74
C TRP A 253 -17.45 -1.13 4.40
N HIS A 254 -18.56 -1.29 5.11
CA HIS A 254 -19.55 -2.32 4.85
C HIS A 254 -20.96 -1.74 4.83
N ALA A 255 -21.84 -2.28 3.99
CA ALA A 255 -23.20 -1.75 3.81
C ALA A 255 -24.07 -1.88 5.07
N ALA A 256 -23.91 -2.96 5.83
CA ALA A 256 -24.69 -3.22 7.05
C ALA A 256 -24.18 -2.46 8.28
N TYR A 257 -22.86 -2.31 8.41
CA TYR A 257 -22.20 -1.80 9.63
C TYR A 257 -21.62 -0.38 9.47
N GLY A 258 -21.56 0.14 8.24
CA GLY A 258 -20.91 1.40 7.92
C GLY A 258 -19.38 1.28 7.94
N TRP A 259 -18.70 2.33 8.40
CA TRP A 259 -17.25 2.30 8.57
C TRP A 259 -16.88 1.43 9.77
N MET A 260 -15.90 0.57 9.56
CA MET A 260 -15.35 -0.35 10.55
C MET A 260 -13.84 -0.14 10.63
N ILE A 261 -13.30 -0.29 11.84
CA ILE A 261 -11.87 -0.22 12.09
C ILE A 261 -11.36 -1.55 12.63
N GLN A 262 -10.22 -1.96 12.11
CA GLN A 262 -9.37 -2.94 12.75
C GLN A 262 -8.12 -2.18 13.16
N THR A 263 -8.12 -1.73 14.40
CA THR A 263 -6.87 -1.33 15.05
C THR A 263 -6.11 -2.62 15.31
N GLU A 264 -4.80 -2.63 15.15
CA GLU A 264 -4.03 -3.68 15.82
C GLU A 264 -4.50 -3.69 17.27
N ALA A 265 -5.03 -4.83 17.74
CA ALA A 265 -4.99 -5.11 19.16
C ALA A 265 -3.56 -4.76 19.59
N PRO A 266 -3.35 -4.05 20.71
CA PRO A 266 -2.00 -3.86 21.22
C PRO A 266 -1.35 -5.23 21.14
N ILE A 267 -0.32 -5.36 20.31
CA ILE A 267 0.47 -6.57 20.23
C ILE A 267 0.74 -6.87 21.69
N ASP A 268 0.10 -7.91 22.24
CA ASP A 268 0.34 -8.26 23.62
C ASP A 268 1.85 -8.46 23.65
N PRO A 269 2.61 -7.65 24.42
CA PRO A 269 4.03 -7.81 24.50
C PRO A 269 4.41 -9.24 24.91
N ASN A 270 3.45 -9.98 25.49
CA ASN A 270 3.51 -11.38 25.88
C ASN A 270 2.88 -12.37 24.88
N SER A 271 2.41 -11.93 23.71
CA SER A 271 1.97 -12.88 22.68
C SER A 271 3.16 -13.76 22.27
N LYS A 272 2.94 -15.08 22.26
CA LYS A 272 3.99 -16.08 22.02
C LYS A 272 4.80 -15.79 20.76
N GLU A 273 4.14 -15.35 19.68
CA GLU A 273 4.79 -15.01 18.41
C GLU A 273 5.75 -13.81 18.52
N GLU A 274 5.41 -12.76 19.29
CA GLU A 274 6.22 -11.55 19.42
C GLU A 274 7.29 -11.66 20.50
N LEU A 275 7.04 -12.42 21.56
CA LEU A 275 8.10 -12.88 22.46
C LEU A 275 9.13 -13.72 21.69
N GLY A 276 8.66 -14.65 20.85
CA GLY A 276 9.52 -15.44 19.98
C GLY A 276 10.36 -14.58 19.04
N ARG A 277 9.74 -13.61 18.36
CA ARG A 277 10.44 -12.66 17.46
C ARG A 277 11.45 -11.78 18.18
N LYS A 278 11.11 -11.22 19.35
CA LYS A 278 12.03 -10.43 20.16
C LYS A 278 13.21 -11.26 20.65
N LYS A 279 12.96 -12.51 21.07
CA LYS A 279 14.01 -13.44 21.49
C LYS A 279 14.95 -13.80 20.33
N ILE A 280 14.41 -14.08 19.13
CA ILE A 280 15.23 -14.36 17.94
C ILE A 280 16.09 -13.14 17.56
N THR A 281 15.52 -11.93 17.66
CA THR A 281 16.26 -10.69 17.36
C THR A 281 17.37 -10.46 18.39
N ALA A 282 17.07 -10.59 19.68
CA ALA A 282 18.06 -10.48 20.76
C ALA A 282 19.16 -11.55 20.65
N PHE A 283 18.80 -12.77 20.26
CA PHE A 283 19.75 -13.86 20.01
C PHE A 283 20.73 -13.53 18.87
N LYS A 284 20.22 -12.95 17.78
CA LYS A 284 21.05 -12.49 16.67
C LYS A 284 21.97 -11.35 17.09
N ASP A 285 21.45 -10.34 17.79
CA ASP A 285 22.20 -9.15 18.19
C ASP A 285 23.32 -9.51 19.19
N GLU A 286 23.07 -10.41 20.13
CA GLU A 286 24.08 -10.86 21.09
C GLU A 286 25.21 -11.66 20.41
N LEU A 287 24.89 -12.55 19.46
CA LEU A 287 25.90 -13.26 18.67
C LEU A 287 26.69 -12.32 17.75
N THR A 288 26.05 -11.26 17.27
CA THR A 288 26.69 -10.19 16.49
C THR A 288 27.70 -9.42 17.34
N LEU A 289 27.33 -9.06 18.58
CA LEU A 289 28.22 -8.39 19.54
C LEU A 289 29.42 -9.26 19.91
N MET A 290 29.26 -10.59 19.95
CA MET A 290 30.34 -11.54 20.16
C MET A 290 31.18 -11.82 18.89
N GLY A 291 30.83 -11.22 17.75
CA GLY A 291 31.49 -11.43 16.46
C GLY A 291 31.27 -12.83 15.86
N LYS A 292 30.24 -13.55 16.32
CA LYS A 292 29.94 -14.95 15.96
C LYS A 292 28.59 -15.10 15.24
N GLU A 293 28.26 -14.18 14.34
CA GLU A 293 27.02 -14.22 13.53
C GLU A 293 26.84 -15.54 12.76
N ASN A 294 27.93 -16.17 12.34
CA ASN A 294 27.90 -17.45 11.63
C ASN A 294 27.25 -18.59 12.44
N LEU A 295 27.27 -18.52 13.78
CA LEU A 295 26.57 -19.48 14.64
C LEU A 295 25.05 -19.36 14.54
N PHE A 296 24.55 -18.13 14.37
CA PHE A 296 23.11 -17.87 14.21
C PHE A 296 22.55 -18.59 12.98
N PHE A 297 23.23 -18.43 11.84
CA PHE A 297 22.79 -19.02 10.58
C PHE A 297 22.88 -20.55 10.60
N LYS A 298 23.97 -21.10 11.14
CA LYS A 298 24.13 -22.56 11.30
C LYS A 298 23.08 -23.17 12.23
N TRP A 299 22.69 -22.45 13.28
CA TRP A 299 21.62 -22.88 14.18
C TRP A 299 20.25 -22.87 13.50
N ILE A 300 19.90 -21.80 12.77
CA ILE A 300 18.65 -21.76 11.99
C ILE A 300 18.59 -22.89 10.97
N GLU A 301 19.69 -23.14 10.26
CA GLU A 301 19.80 -24.22 9.29
C GLU A 301 19.61 -25.59 9.95
N LEU A 302 20.22 -25.82 11.11
CA LEU A 302 20.04 -27.05 11.88
C LEU A 302 18.58 -27.26 12.29
N VAL A 303 17.93 -26.21 12.83
CA VAL A 303 16.52 -26.28 13.24
C VAL A 303 15.62 -26.52 12.02
N GLN A 304 15.82 -25.80 10.92
CA GLN A 304 15.05 -26.00 9.70
C GLN A 304 15.25 -27.40 9.10
N PHE A 305 16.48 -27.91 9.10
CA PHE A 305 16.79 -29.26 8.62
C PHE A 305 16.08 -30.32 9.45
N GLU A 306 16.16 -30.23 10.79
CA GLU A 306 15.52 -31.20 11.70
C GLU A 306 13.98 -31.08 11.64
N SER A 307 13.43 -29.87 11.53
CA SER A 307 11.98 -29.67 11.38
C SER A 307 11.43 -30.07 10.00
N SER A 308 12.28 -30.17 8.97
CA SER A 308 11.88 -30.59 7.61
C SER A 308 11.83 -32.12 7.43
N LYS A 309 12.23 -32.90 8.45
CA LYS A 309 12.22 -34.36 8.37
C LYS A 309 10.79 -34.90 8.34
N PRO A 310 10.53 -35.98 7.57
CA PRO A 310 9.19 -36.54 7.41
C PRO A 310 8.60 -37.12 8.71
N GLU A 311 9.42 -37.33 9.74
CA GLU A 311 9.00 -37.81 11.07
C GLU A 311 8.42 -36.72 11.97
N GLY A 312 8.29 -35.47 11.47
CA GLY A 312 7.77 -34.33 12.24
C GLY A 312 8.85 -33.66 13.11
N PHE A 313 8.43 -32.71 13.95
CA PHE A 313 9.30 -32.03 14.93
C PHE A 313 8.73 -32.22 16.34
N GLY A 314 8.79 -33.47 16.81
CA GLY A 314 8.28 -33.88 18.12
C GLY A 314 9.26 -33.61 19.28
N PRO A 315 8.84 -33.89 20.53
CA PRO A 315 9.62 -33.58 21.73
C PRO A 315 11.00 -34.27 21.80
N GLU A 316 11.13 -35.47 21.24
CA GLU A 316 12.41 -36.19 21.20
C GLU A 316 13.39 -35.58 20.20
N GLN A 317 12.90 -35.12 19.04
CA GLN A 317 13.71 -34.45 18.02
C GLN A 317 14.10 -33.04 18.46
N GLN A 318 13.23 -32.33 19.20
CA GLN A 318 13.58 -31.06 19.85
C GLN A 318 14.77 -31.24 20.81
N LYS A 319 14.75 -32.27 21.67
CA LYS A 319 15.86 -32.57 22.59
C LYS A 319 17.16 -32.90 21.85
N ALA A 320 17.10 -33.76 20.83
CA ALA A 320 18.27 -34.11 20.03
C ALA A 320 18.84 -32.89 19.27
N THR A 321 17.98 -32.01 18.77
CA THR A 321 18.38 -30.76 18.12
C THR A 321 19.05 -29.80 19.11
N MET A 322 18.55 -29.74 20.35
CA MET A 322 19.13 -28.93 21.42
C MET A 322 20.51 -29.43 21.87
N GLU A 323 20.72 -30.75 21.97
CA GLU A 323 22.03 -31.32 22.26
C GLU A 323 23.05 -31.02 21.16
N LYS A 324 22.64 -31.13 19.89
CA LYS A 324 23.49 -30.74 18.73
C LYS A 324 23.80 -29.25 18.73
N ALA A 325 22.81 -28.40 19.04
CA ALA A 325 23.01 -26.96 19.15
C ALA A 325 23.97 -26.62 20.29
N LYS A 326 23.84 -27.27 21.46
CA LYS A 326 24.76 -27.10 22.60
C LYS A 326 26.21 -27.43 22.22
N ALA A 327 26.44 -28.59 21.61
CA ALA A 327 27.77 -28.98 21.14
C ALA A 327 28.34 -27.99 20.10
N MET A 328 27.50 -27.47 19.20
CA MET A 328 27.91 -26.47 18.20
C MET A 328 28.35 -25.16 18.85
N PHE A 329 27.62 -24.65 19.84
CA PHE A 329 27.94 -23.41 20.54
C PHE A 329 29.18 -23.55 21.42
N GLU A 330 29.31 -24.66 22.14
CA GLU A 330 30.47 -24.97 22.99
C GLU A 330 31.75 -25.13 22.15
N SER A 331 31.66 -25.74 20.96
CA SER A 331 32.81 -25.87 20.02
C SER A 331 33.36 -24.52 19.56
N GLN A 332 32.56 -23.46 19.62
CA GLN A 332 32.95 -22.10 19.29
C GLN A 332 33.21 -21.25 20.53
N GLY A 333 33.27 -21.86 21.73
CA GLY A 333 33.55 -21.16 22.99
C GLY A 333 32.41 -20.22 23.42
N VAL A 334 31.16 -20.58 23.13
CA VAL A 334 29.97 -19.92 23.69
C VAL A 334 29.25 -20.93 24.57
N ASP A 335 29.10 -20.61 25.86
CA ASP A 335 28.30 -21.42 26.78
C ASP A 335 26.82 -21.27 26.40
N PHE A 336 26.25 -22.34 25.86
CA PHE A 336 24.89 -22.35 25.34
C PHE A 336 23.85 -22.10 26.44
N GLU A 337 24.04 -22.66 27.64
CA GLU A 337 23.09 -22.53 28.73
C GLU A 337 23.14 -21.13 29.35
N ALA A 338 24.34 -20.59 29.57
CA ALA A 338 24.50 -19.22 30.06
C ALA A 338 23.99 -18.18 29.04
N PHE A 339 24.18 -18.45 27.74
CA PHE A 339 23.70 -17.60 26.66
C PHE A 339 22.17 -17.57 26.59
N TRP A 340 21.51 -18.73 26.68
CA TRP A 340 20.05 -18.80 26.69
C TRP A 340 19.41 -18.24 27.97
N ALA A 341 20.07 -18.41 29.12
CA ALA A 341 19.65 -17.78 30.37
C ALA A 341 19.65 -16.26 30.27
N LYS A 342 20.61 -15.67 29.53
CA LYS A 342 20.70 -14.23 29.29
C LYS A 342 19.58 -13.69 28.37
N ILE A 343 19.06 -14.51 27.46
CA ILE A 343 18.03 -14.12 26.46
C ILE A 343 16.59 -14.40 26.98
N GLY A 344 16.45 -15.01 28.16
CA GLY A 344 15.15 -15.24 28.80
C GLY A 344 14.51 -16.60 28.47
N GLY A 345 15.32 -17.63 28.22
CA GLY A 345 14.89 -19.04 28.08
C GLY A 345 14.28 -19.42 26.72
N THR A 346 14.06 -20.72 26.52
CA THR A 346 13.69 -21.35 25.24
C THR A 346 12.19 -21.32 24.91
N GLU A 347 11.33 -20.95 25.85
CA GLU A 347 9.87 -20.93 25.65
C GLU A 347 9.45 -19.84 24.63
N GLY A 348 8.68 -20.24 23.61
CA GLY A 348 8.11 -19.33 22.60
C GLY A 348 8.85 -19.27 21.25
N LEU A 349 9.78 -20.17 20.98
CA LEU A 349 10.47 -20.26 19.68
C LEU A 349 9.71 -21.14 18.69
N PRO A 350 9.83 -20.89 17.37
CA PRO A 350 9.20 -21.72 16.35
C PRO A 350 9.62 -23.19 16.51
N GLY A 351 8.65 -24.07 16.79
CA GLY A 351 8.86 -25.50 16.94
C GLY A 351 9.27 -25.98 18.33
N MET A 352 9.44 -25.12 19.34
CA MET A 352 9.81 -25.50 20.71
C MET A 352 8.67 -25.22 21.70
N ASP A 353 7.49 -25.79 21.43
CA ASP A 353 6.41 -25.95 22.41
C ASP A 353 6.25 -27.46 22.74
#